data_AF-A0A0C3DMN3-F1
#
_entry.id   AF-A0A0C3DMN3-F1
#
_cell.length_a   1.000
_cell.length_b   1.000
_cell.length_c   1.000
_cell.angle_alpha   90.00
_cell.angle_beta   90.00
_cell.angle_gamma   90.00
#
_symmetry.space_group_name_H-M   'P 1'
#
loop_
_entity.id
_entity.type
_entity.pdbx_description
1 polymer ?
#
loop_
_entity_poly.entity_id
_entity_poly.type
_entity_poly.pdbx_seq_one_letter_code
_entity_poly.pdbx_strand_id
1 'polypeptide(L)'
;SQTGRTIFEEFTTVVTLKEQMRVTDLVWQDFLQHLQVGQVQERHIAMLWTLVLTNPKCVETDFSSPPWNNASLVTPRHGVHWIWNDVALRKHRQETQSIILECQAEDTIKGQPLTLHERYAALLRQQGADSRQRKQDLLDIVRVTCGMKVMVTQSVEMDLDITNGARGTIVNIWLNPNEPPISTVQPLIQLKYMPVCILVKLDHTQA
;
A
#
# COMPACT_ATOMS: atom_id res chain seq x y z
N SER A 1 -5.86 -33.55 -10.12
CA SER A 1 -5.51 -33.43 -8.67
C SER A 1 -6.57 -34.16 -7.86
N GLN A 2 -6.38 -35.44 -7.59
CA GLN A 2 -7.38 -36.27 -6.89
C GLN A 2 -7.44 -35.93 -5.38
N THR A 3 -6.29 -35.60 -4.79
CA THR A 3 -6.13 -35.25 -3.37
C THR A 3 -6.88 -33.99 -2.95
N GLY A 4 -6.88 -32.93 -3.77
CA GLY A 4 -7.55 -31.68 -3.43
C GLY A 4 -9.07 -31.80 -3.39
N ARG A 5 -9.64 -32.68 -4.24
CA ARG A 5 -11.08 -32.97 -4.23
C ARG A 5 -11.49 -33.78 -3.00
N THR A 6 -10.70 -34.78 -2.62
CA THR A 6 -10.94 -35.59 -1.41
C THR A 6 -10.95 -34.72 -0.16
N ILE A 7 -10.00 -33.79 -0.01
CA ILE A 7 -9.96 -32.83 1.11
C ILE A 7 -11.17 -31.89 1.08
N PHE A 8 -11.59 -31.44 -0.12
CA PHE A 8 -12.77 -30.58 -0.24
C PHE A 8 -14.07 -31.30 0.15
N GLU A 9 -14.18 -32.59 -0.20
CA GLU A 9 -15.34 -33.43 0.13
C GLU A 9 -15.41 -33.81 1.62
N GLU A 10 -14.33 -33.64 2.39
CA GLU A 10 -14.31 -33.81 3.85
C GLU A 10 -15.00 -32.65 4.60
N PHE A 11 -15.16 -31.48 3.96
CA PHE A 11 -15.91 -30.37 4.57
C PHE A 11 -17.42 -30.64 4.52
N THR A 12 -18.00 -31.00 5.67
CA THR A 12 -19.42 -31.34 5.79
C THR A 12 -20.35 -30.13 5.91
N THR A 13 -19.80 -28.97 6.29
CA THR A 13 -20.59 -27.77 6.56
C THR A 13 -20.06 -26.60 5.73
N VAL A 14 -20.95 -26.00 4.93
CA VAL A 14 -20.68 -24.76 4.21
C VAL A 14 -21.56 -23.68 4.81
N VAL A 15 -20.94 -22.63 5.35
CA VAL A 15 -21.64 -21.44 5.85
C VAL A 15 -21.51 -20.34 4.82
N THR A 16 -22.64 -19.87 4.29
CA THR A 16 -22.69 -18.71 3.38
C THR A 16 -23.24 -17.51 4.11
N LEU A 17 -22.40 -16.49 4.31
CA LEU A 17 -22.84 -15.18 4.80
C LEU A 17 -23.61 -14.47 3.70
N LYS A 18 -24.83 -14.02 4.00
CA LYS A 18 -25.73 -13.39 3.02
C LYS A 18 -25.82 -11.87 3.15
N GLU A 19 -25.37 -11.32 4.27
CA GLU A 19 -25.49 -9.91 4.58
C GLU A 19 -24.23 -9.14 4.19
N GLN A 20 -24.39 -8.04 3.46
CA GLN A 20 -23.32 -7.14 3.07
C GLN A 20 -23.26 -5.99 4.07
N MET A 21 -22.23 -5.97 4.92
CA MET A 21 -22.07 -4.93 5.96
C MET A 21 -21.32 -3.69 5.48
N ARG A 22 -20.68 -3.75 4.30
CA ARG A 22 -19.77 -2.68 3.83
C ARG A 22 -20.45 -1.58 3.01
N VAL A 23 -21.54 -1.92 2.32
CA VAL A 23 -22.22 -1.02 1.38
C VAL A 23 -23.68 -0.97 1.78
N THR A 24 -24.14 0.19 2.22
CA THR A 24 -25.53 0.42 2.64
C THR A 24 -26.41 0.99 1.52
N ASP A 25 -25.80 1.50 0.45
CA ASP A 25 -26.50 2.01 -0.72
C ASP A 25 -27.07 0.85 -1.55
N LEU A 26 -28.39 0.86 -1.74
CA LEU A 26 -29.13 -0.21 -2.42
C LEU A 26 -28.78 -0.32 -3.91
N VAL A 27 -28.45 0.79 -4.57
CA VAL A 27 -28.09 0.81 -6.00
C VAL A 27 -26.71 0.16 -6.18
N TRP A 28 -25.75 0.51 -5.32
CA TRP A 28 -24.44 -0.13 -5.30
C TRP A 28 -24.52 -1.60 -4.89
N GLN A 29 -25.40 -1.95 -3.95
CA GLN A 29 -25.60 -3.34 -3.54
C GLN A 29 -26.16 -4.18 -4.70
N ASP A 30 -27.18 -3.70 -5.41
CA ASP A 30 -27.75 -4.36 -6.60
C ASP A 30 -26.67 -4.58 -7.66
N PHE A 31 -25.90 -3.54 -7.97
CA PHE A 31 -24.80 -3.63 -8.92
C PHE A 31 -23.74 -4.66 -8.52
N LEU A 32 -23.25 -4.62 -7.28
CA LEU A 32 -22.16 -5.50 -6.81
C LEU A 32 -22.58 -6.98 -6.79
N GLN A 33 -23.83 -7.27 -6.41
CA GLN A 33 -24.38 -8.63 -6.46
C GLN A 33 -24.41 -9.17 -7.89
N HIS A 34 -24.89 -8.37 -8.84
CA HIS A 34 -24.92 -8.74 -10.26
C HIS A 34 -23.52 -8.86 -10.86
N LEU A 35 -22.58 -7.98 -10.48
CA LEU A 35 -21.20 -8.03 -10.92
C LEU A 35 -20.51 -9.34 -10.49
N GLN A 36 -20.75 -9.78 -9.25
CA GLN A 36 -20.15 -11.00 -8.70
C GLN A 36 -20.50 -12.27 -9.48
N VAL A 37 -21.72 -12.34 -10.03
CA VAL A 37 -22.20 -13.47 -10.84
C VAL A 37 -22.12 -13.23 -12.35
N GLY A 38 -21.57 -12.08 -12.77
CA GLY A 38 -21.41 -11.73 -14.19
C GLY A 38 -22.70 -11.33 -14.91
N GLN A 39 -23.73 -10.89 -14.19
CA GLN A 39 -25.06 -10.52 -14.73
C GLN A 39 -25.29 -9.00 -14.76
N VAL A 40 -24.29 -8.24 -15.19
CA VAL A 40 -24.37 -6.77 -15.24
C VAL A 40 -25.38 -6.32 -16.30
N GLN A 41 -26.28 -5.40 -15.94
CA GLN A 41 -27.33 -4.87 -16.80
C GLN A 41 -27.00 -3.46 -17.30
N GLU A 42 -27.69 -2.98 -18.32
CA GLU A 42 -27.48 -1.65 -18.91
C GLU A 42 -27.62 -0.51 -17.89
N ARG A 43 -28.59 -0.61 -16.98
CA ARG A 43 -28.76 0.36 -15.87
C ARG A 43 -27.55 0.46 -14.96
N HIS A 44 -26.84 -0.64 -14.73
CA HIS A 44 -25.61 -0.66 -13.92
C HIS A 44 -24.47 0.04 -14.65
N ILE A 45 -24.36 -0.19 -15.96
CA ILE A 45 -23.36 0.48 -16.81
C ILE A 45 -23.64 1.98 -16.85
N ALA A 46 -24.91 2.39 -17.03
CA ALA A 46 -25.32 3.79 -17.02
C ALA A 46 -24.96 4.47 -15.69
N MET A 47 -25.15 3.80 -14.55
CA MET A 47 -24.70 4.28 -13.23
C MET A 47 -23.17 4.46 -13.19
N LEU A 48 -22.37 3.48 -13.64
CA LEU A 48 -20.91 3.61 -13.63
C LEU A 48 -20.43 4.76 -14.52
N TRP A 49 -21.10 5.00 -15.65
CA TRP A 49 -20.78 6.10 -16.54
C TRP A 49 -20.89 7.47 -15.87
N THR A 50 -21.76 7.65 -14.87
CA THR A 50 -21.85 8.93 -14.12
C THR A 50 -20.63 9.18 -13.22
N LEU A 51 -19.76 8.19 -13.02
CA LEU A 51 -18.54 8.32 -12.22
C LEU A 51 -17.31 8.62 -13.09
N VAL A 52 -17.44 8.54 -14.42
CA VAL A 52 -16.35 8.83 -15.35
C VAL A 52 -16.18 10.33 -15.48
N LEU A 53 -15.02 10.86 -15.07
CA LEU A 53 -14.76 12.31 -15.01
C LEU A 53 -14.88 13.04 -16.35
N THR A 54 -14.67 12.33 -17.46
CA THR A 54 -14.82 12.90 -18.82
C THR A 54 -16.26 12.88 -19.34
N ASN A 55 -17.20 12.28 -18.59
CA ASN A 55 -18.59 12.20 -19.00
C ASN A 55 -19.34 13.51 -18.68
N PRO A 56 -20.08 14.10 -19.63
CA PRO A 56 -20.92 15.28 -19.36
C PRO A 56 -21.98 15.08 -18.27
N LYS A 57 -22.40 13.83 -18.03
CA LYS A 57 -23.35 13.46 -16.97
C LYS A 57 -22.65 13.10 -15.66
N CYS A 58 -21.36 13.39 -15.54
CA CYS A 58 -20.61 13.10 -14.32
C CYS A 58 -21.16 13.91 -13.16
N VAL A 59 -21.27 13.27 -12.00
CA VAL A 59 -21.63 13.97 -10.75
C VAL A 59 -20.46 14.89 -10.39
N GLU A 60 -20.74 16.19 -10.28
CA GLU A 60 -19.73 17.16 -9.89
C GLU A 60 -19.15 16.77 -8.53
N THR A 61 -17.85 16.51 -8.54
CA THR A 61 -17.13 15.94 -7.39
C THR A 61 -16.02 16.90 -7.00
N ASP A 62 -16.09 17.44 -5.80
CA ASP A 62 -15.01 18.23 -5.24
C ASP A 62 -13.90 17.31 -4.70
N PHE A 63 -12.76 17.31 -5.38
CA PHE A 63 -11.58 16.53 -4.99
C PHE A 63 -10.80 17.13 -3.81
N SER A 64 -11.15 18.35 -3.39
CA SER A 64 -10.47 19.04 -2.29
C SER A 64 -11.10 18.74 -0.93
N SER A 65 -12.33 18.21 -0.90
CA SER A 65 -13.05 17.85 0.33
C SER A 65 -13.10 16.33 0.57
N PRO A 66 -13.35 15.90 1.82
CA PRO A 66 -13.58 14.48 2.12
C PRO A 66 -14.85 13.96 1.41
N PRO A 67 -14.87 12.69 0.96
CA PRO A 67 -13.81 11.68 1.13
C PRO A 67 -12.70 11.73 0.07
N TRP A 68 -12.82 12.57 -0.96
CA TRP A 68 -11.97 12.53 -2.16
C TRP A 68 -10.55 13.03 -1.95
N ASN A 69 -10.36 13.99 -1.05
CA ASN A 69 -9.03 14.50 -0.71
C ASN A 69 -8.10 13.46 -0.07
N ASN A 70 -8.65 12.31 0.38
CA ASN A 70 -7.92 11.18 0.95
C ASN A 70 -8.18 9.88 0.18
N ALA A 71 -8.69 9.95 -1.06
CA ALA A 71 -9.02 8.77 -1.84
C ALA A 71 -7.76 7.95 -2.21
N SER A 72 -7.90 6.62 -2.20
CA SER A 72 -6.86 5.69 -2.64
C SER A 72 -6.97 5.42 -4.14
N LEU A 73 -5.85 5.46 -4.87
CA LEU A 73 -5.81 4.99 -6.25
C LEU A 73 -5.75 3.47 -6.29
N VAL A 74 -6.68 2.84 -7.00
CA VAL A 74 -6.65 1.42 -7.32
C VAL A 74 -6.31 1.25 -8.80
N THR A 75 -5.24 0.53 -9.10
CA THR A 75 -4.77 0.30 -10.48
C THR A 75 -4.26 -1.12 -10.66
N PRO A 76 -4.56 -1.79 -11.80
CA PRO A 76 -4.02 -3.12 -12.07
C PRO A 76 -2.51 -3.10 -12.37
N ARG A 77 -1.97 -1.94 -12.76
CA ARG A 77 -0.55 -1.81 -13.13
C ARG A 77 0.27 -1.34 -11.95
N HIS A 78 1.14 -2.22 -11.47
CA HIS A 78 2.06 -1.91 -10.39
C HIS A 78 2.84 -0.62 -10.69
N GLY A 79 3.46 -0.49 -11.88
CA GLY A 79 4.21 0.71 -12.30
C GLY A 79 3.47 2.04 -12.16
N VAL A 80 2.14 2.06 -12.33
CA VAL A 80 1.32 3.27 -12.14
C VAL A 80 1.21 3.63 -10.67
N HIS A 81 1.07 2.63 -9.79
CA HIS A 81 1.04 2.83 -8.33
C HIS A 81 2.34 3.48 -7.82
N TRP A 82 3.50 3.07 -8.35
CA TRP A 82 4.79 3.69 -8.03
C TRP A 82 4.85 5.16 -8.35
N ILE A 83 4.53 5.50 -9.61
CA ILE A 83 4.55 6.88 -10.09
C ILE A 83 3.54 7.71 -9.30
N TRP A 84 2.35 7.16 -9.04
CA TRP A 84 1.33 7.84 -8.26
C TRP A 84 1.78 8.16 -6.84
N ASN A 85 2.36 7.19 -6.14
CA ASN A 85 2.83 7.40 -4.77
C ASN A 85 4.00 8.38 -4.71
N ASP A 86 4.93 8.35 -5.68
CA ASP A 86 6.04 9.33 -5.75
C ASP A 86 5.51 10.74 -6.05
N VAL A 87 4.53 10.88 -6.94
CA VAL A 87 3.88 12.17 -7.21
C VAL A 87 3.09 12.68 -5.99
N ALA A 88 2.35 11.80 -5.32
CA ALA A 88 1.61 12.14 -4.10
C ALA A 88 2.54 12.60 -2.98
N LEU A 89 3.69 11.93 -2.82
CA LEU A 89 4.73 12.33 -1.87
C LEU A 89 5.29 13.73 -2.18
N ARG A 90 5.58 14.02 -3.45
CA ARG A 90 6.04 15.35 -3.88
C ARG A 90 5.00 16.44 -3.65
N LYS A 91 3.73 16.14 -3.94
CA LYS A 91 2.60 17.06 -3.69
C LYS A 91 2.46 17.37 -2.21
N HIS A 92 2.39 16.34 -1.36
CA HIS A 92 2.30 16.49 0.10
C HIS A 92 3.43 17.37 0.66
N ARG A 93 4.64 17.17 0.13
CA ARG A 93 5.80 17.97 0.49
C ARG A 93 5.69 19.44 0.08
N GLN A 94 5.12 19.75 -1.09
CA GLN A 94 4.86 21.13 -1.50
C GLN A 94 3.84 21.82 -0.58
N GLU A 95 2.82 21.09 -0.14
CA GLU A 95 1.75 21.62 0.71
C GLU A 95 2.19 21.81 2.16
N THR A 96 3.00 20.88 2.69
CA THR A 96 3.40 20.87 4.12
C THR A 96 4.80 21.41 4.38
N GLN A 97 5.56 21.73 3.33
CA GLN A 97 7.00 22.08 3.40
C GLN A 97 7.86 21.04 4.12
N SER A 98 7.43 19.77 4.13
CA SER A 98 8.15 18.69 4.79
C SER A 98 9.40 18.27 4.03
N ILE A 99 10.34 17.65 4.73
CA ILE A 99 11.55 17.06 4.14
C ILE A 99 11.24 15.62 3.71
N ILE A 100 11.73 15.21 2.55
CA ILE A 100 11.67 13.81 2.12
C ILE A 100 13.01 13.16 2.48
N LEU A 101 12.93 12.07 3.24
CA LEU A 101 14.08 11.26 3.60
C LEU A 101 14.13 10.04 2.68
N GLU A 102 15.30 9.78 2.11
CA GLU A 102 15.56 8.61 1.30
C GLU A 102 16.34 7.59 2.14
N CYS A 103 15.67 6.50 2.50
CA CYS A 103 16.22 5.41 3.30
C CYS A 103 16.70 4.30 2.37
N GLN A 104 17.99 3.95 2.45
CA GLN A 104 18.53 2.79 1.73
C GLN A 104 18.46 1.54 2.61
N ALA A 105 18.06 0.41 2.02
CA ALA A 105 18.06 -0.87 2.71
C ALA A 105 19.49 -1.27 3.11
N GLU A 106 19.63 -1.81 4.32
CA GLU A 106 20.89 -2.37 4.81
C GLU A 106 20.84 -3.90 4.73
N ASP A 107 21.45 -4.46 3.69
CA ASP A 107 21.55 -5.91 3.54
C ASP A 107 22.73 -6.47 4.33
N THR A 108 22.46 -7.45 5.20
CA THR A 108 23.48 -8.13 5.99
C THR A 108 23.28 -9.65 5.98
N ILE A 109 24.37 -10.40 6.09
CA ILE A 109 24.35 -11.85 6.38
C ILE A 109 24.96 -12.04 7.76
N LYS A 110 24.17 -12.57 8.70
CA LYS A 110 24.58 -12.77 10.11
C LYS A 110 25.14 -11.48 10.75
N GLY A 111 24.54 -10.33 10.42
CA GLY A 111 24.94 -9.01 10.95
C GLY A 111 26.22 -8.44 10.33
N GLN A 112 26.81 -9.10 9.34
CA GLN A 112 27.96 -8.57 8.59
C GLN A 112 27.50 -7.97 7.26
N PRO A 113 28.06 -6.82 6.85
CA PRO A 113 27.80 -6.25 5.54
C PRO A 113 28.16 -7.26 4.44
N LEU A 114 27.31 -7.33 3.41
CA LEU A 114 27.56 -8.20 2.26
C LEU A 114 28.92 -7.89 1.62
N THR A 115 29.72 -8.93 1.38
CA THR A 115 30.90 -8.87 0.53
C THR A 115 30.50 -8.57 -0.92
N LEU A 116 31.44 -8.11 -1.75
CA LEU A 116 31.16 -7.78 -3.16
C LEU A 116 30.59 -8.99 -3.94
N HIS A 117 31.06 -10.19 -3.62
CA HIS A 117 30.55 -11.43 -4.23
C HIS A 117 29.12 -11.74 -3.78
N GLU A 118 28.81 -11.56 -2.49
CA GLU A 118 27.45 -11.77 -1.96
C GLU A 118 26.48 -10.71 -2.46
N ARG A 119 26.89 -9.45 -2.57
CA ARG A 119 26.11 -8.38 -3.22
C ARG A 119 25.76 -8.75 -4.65
N TYR A 120 26.76 -9.22 -5.41
CA TYR A 120 26.54 -9.64 -6.79
C TYR A 120 25.59 -10.85 -6.88
N ALA A 121 25.75 -11.83 -6.00
CA ALA A 121 24.86 -12.98 -5.92
C ALA A 121 23.42 -12.60 -5.51
N ALA A 122 23.26 -11.64 -4.59
CA ALA A 122 21.96 -11.11 -4.19
C ALA A 122 21.25 -10.41 -5.36
N LEU A 123 21.96 -9.56 -6.10
CA LEU A 123 21.43 -8.89 -7.30
C LEU A 123 21.02 -9.90 -8.39
N LEU A 124 21.82 -10.95 -8.62
CA LEU A 124 21.49 -12.00 -9.58
C LEU A 124 20.26 -12.82 -9.14
N ARG A 125 20.13 -13.12 -7.84
CA ARG A 125 18.92 -13.75 -7.30
C ARG A 125 17.71 -12.86 -7.46
N GLN A 126 17.82 -11.55 -7.22
CA GLN A 126 16.72 -10.62 -7.49
C GLN A 126 16.32 -10.66 -8.97
N GLN A 127 17.26 -10.77 -9.92
CA GLN A 127 16.97 -10.88 -11.36
C GLN A 127 16.36 -12.23 -11.79
N GLY A 128 16.68 -13.33 -11.12
CA GLY A 128 16.19 -14.68 -11.42
C GLY A 128 15.07 -15.21 -10.52
N ALA A 129 14.73 -14.52 -9.43
CA ALA A 129 13.72 -14.97 -8.47
C ALA A 129 12.32 -14.98 -9.10
N ASP A 130 11.61 -16.06 -8.80
CA ASP A 130 10.23 -16.26 -9.21
C ASP A 130 9.36 -15.10 -8.72
N SER A 131 8.41 -14.65 -9.54
CA SER A 131 7.58 -13.45 -9.29
C SER A 131 6.86 -13.44 -7.94
N ARG A 132 6.76 -14.58 -7.26
CA ARG A 132 6.19 -14.74 -5.92
C ARG A 132 7.12 -14.28 -4.79
N GLN A 133 8.44 -14.45 -4.92
CA GLN A 133 9.40 -14.01 -3.89
C GLN A 133 9.62 -12.50 -3.94
N ARG A 134 9.66 -11.89 -5.15
CA ARG A 134 9.75 -10.43 -5.30
C ARG A 134 8.56 -9.65 -4.70
N LYS A 135 7.43 -10.29 -4.40
CA LYS A 135 6.20 -9.62 -3.95
C LYS A 135 6.22 -9.22 -2.47
N GLN A 136 7.12 -9.78 -1.67
CA GLN A 136 7.17 -9.53 -0.22
C GLN A 136 8.24 -8.51 0.18
N ASP A 137 9.12 -8.14 -0.75
CA ASP A 137 10.26 -7.27 -0.46
C ASP A 137 9.90 -5.81 -0.71
N LEU A 138 10.25 -4.98 0.26
CA LEU A 138 10.32 -3.54 0.06
C LEU A 138 11.42 -3.23 -0.95
N LEU A 139 11.37 -2.01 -1.47
CA LEU A 139 12.46 -1.48 -2.27
C LEU A 139 13.77 -1.39 -1.51
N ASP A 140 14.85 -1.51 -2.27
CA ASP A 140 16.19 -1.10 -1.84
C ASP A 140 16.24 0.37 -1.38
N ILE A 141 15.35 1.21 -1.90
CA ILE A 141 15.24 2.63 -1.54
C ILE A 141 13.78 2.97 -1.23
N VAL A 142 13.50 3.35 0.01
CA VAL A 142 12.18 3.81 0.45
C VAL A 142 12.25 5.29 0.80
N ARG A 143 11.39 6.09 0.17
CA ARG A 143 11.24 7.51 0.49
C ARG A 143 10.12 7.71 1.50
N VAL A 144 10.40 8.45 2.56
CA VAL A 144 9.45 8.70 3.66
C VAL A 144 9.42 10.17 4.04
N THR A 145 8.28 10.62 4.56
CA THR A 145 8.12 11.95 5.15
C THR A 145 7.01 11.92 6.20
N CYS A 146 7.04 12.84 7.16
CA CYS A 146 5.97 12.99 8.13
C CYS A 146 4.66 13.41 7.43
N GLY A 147 3.54 12.83 7.86
CA GLY A 147 2.23 13.00 7.24
C GLY A 147 1.94 12.04 6.09
N MET A 148 2.93 11.26 5.62
CA MET A 148 2.72 10.28 4.55
C MET A 148 1.84 9.12 4.99
N LYS A 149 0.88 8.73 4.14
CA LYS A 149 0.09 7.50 4.29
C LYS A 149 0.93 6.28 3.93
N VAL A 150 0.89 5.27 4.79
CA VAL A 150 1.67 4.03 4.65
C VAL A 150 0.80 2.80 4.87
N MET A 151 1.29 1.68 4.36
CA MET A 151 0.72 0.35 4.58
C MET A 151 1.81 -0.58 5.10
N VAL A 152 1.48 -1.36 6.12
CA VAL A 152 2.33 -2.42 6.64
C VAL A 152 2.32 -3.57 5.64
N THR A 153 3.49 -4.01 5.18
CA THR A 153 3.63 -5.09 4.18
C THR A 153 3.91 -6.45 4.79
N GLN A 154 4.41 -6.49 6.03
CA GLN A 154 4.72 -7.71 6.76
C GLN A 154 4.08 -7.63 8.15
N SER A 155 3.39 -8.70 8.55
CA SER A 155 2.79 -8.76 9.88
C SER A 155 3.88 -8.74 10.94
N VAL A 156 3.82 -7.74 11.83
CA VAL A 156 4.80 -7.56 12.91
C VAL A 156 4.25 -8.15 14.20
N GLU A 157 3.02 -7.81 14.54
CA GLU A 157 2.36 -8.22 15.78
C GLU A 157 0.87 -8.43 15.50
N MET A 158 0.42 -9.68 15.58
CA MET A 158 -0.98 -10.02 15.25
C MET A 158 -1.95 -9.55 16.35
N ASP A 159 -1.52 -9.61 17.61
CA ASP A 159 -2.36 -9.25 18.76
C ASP A 159 -2.64 -7.74 18.85
N LEU A 160 -1.80 -6.92 18.20
CA LEU A 160 -1.98 -5.46 18.09
C LEU A 160 -2.55 -5.02 16.72
N ASP A 161 -3.06 -5.96 15.92
CA ASP A 161 -3.55 -5.73 14.55
C ASP A 161 -2.51 -5.09 13.60
N ILE A 162 -1.21 -5.19 13.93
CA ILE A 162 -0.10 -4.75 13.06
C ILE A 162 0.19 -5.85 12.04
N THR A 163 -0.80 -6.05 11.17
CA THR A 163 -0.81 -7.10 10.15
C THR A 163 -0.57 -6.55 8.76
N ASN A 164 -0.18 -7.41 7.81
CA ASN A 164 -0.07 -7.02 6.41
C ASN A 164 -1.40 -6.42 5.91
N GLY A 165 -1.33 -5.21 5.38
CA GLY A 165 -2.49 -4.44 4.93
C GLY A 165 -2.95 -3.38 5.92
N ALA A 166 -2.46 -3.38 7.16
CA ALA A 166 -2.73 -2.31 8.13
C ALA A 166 -2.24 -0.96 7.57
N ARG A 167 -3.04 0.08 7.75
CA ARG A 167 -2.79 1.42 7.20
C ARG A 167 -2.57 2.43 8.30
N GLY A 168 -1.81 3.47 8.01
CA GLY A 168 -1.61 4.56 8.93
C GLY A 168 -0.93 5.77 8.30
N THR A 169 -0.60 6.73 9.16
CA THR A 169 0.12 7.95 8.80
C THR A 169 1.42 8.03 9.60
N ILE A 170 2.53 8.33 8.93
CA ILE A 170 3.80 8.62 9.62
C ILE A 170 3.63 9.90 10.42
N VAL A 171 3.86 9.83 11.74
CA VAL A 171 3.79 10.99 12.64
C VAL A 171 5.19 11.54 12.92
N ASN A 172 6.17 10.65 13.07
CA ASN A 172 7.53 11.04 13.38
C ASN A 172 8.56 10.03 12.84
N ILE A 173 9.79 10.50 12.65
CA ILE A 173 10.92 9.69 12.18
C ILE A 173 12.12 9.98 13.08
N TRP A 174 12.58 8.97 13.81
CA TRP A 174 13.77 9.07 14.65
C TRP A 174 15.00 8.59 13.88
N LEU A 175 15.96 9.49 13.76
CA LEU A 175 17.18 9.27 13.01
C LEU A 175 18.27 8.66 13.89
N ASN A 176 19.25 8.04 13.24
CA ASN A 176 20.43 7.54 13.93
C ASN A 176 21.21 8.72 14.57
N PRO A 177 21.65 8.63 15.84
CA PRO A 177 22.46 9.68 16.46
C PRO A 177 23.78 9.98 15.72
N ASN A 178 24.27 9.02 14.94
CA ASN A 178 25.48 9.16 14.13
C ASN A 178 25.21 9.77 12.73
N GLU A 179 23.97 10.13 12.41
CA GLU A 179 23.62 10.76 11.15
C GLU A 179 24.25 12.17 11.07
N PRO A 180 24.86 12.55 9.94
CA PRO A 180 25.37 13.90 9.77
C PRO A 180 24.25 14.95 9.92
N PRO A 181 24.59 16.21 10.28
CA PRO A 181 23.62 17.28 10.40
C PRO A 181 22.81 17.45 9.12
N ILE A 182 21.50 17.32 9.25
CA ILE A 182 20.56 17.40 8.13
C ILE A 182 20.32 18.86 7.78
N SER A 183 20.58 19.22 6.52
CA SER A 183 20.29 20.57 6.01
C SER A 183 18.80 20.69 5.68
N THR A 184 18.08 21.59 6.34
CA THR A 184 16.66 21.90 6.07
C THR A 184 16.44 22.58 4.70
N VAL A 185 17.52 23.00 4.04
CA VAL A 185 17.47 23.68 2.74
C VAL A 185 17.25 22.68 1.61
N GLN A 186 17.75 21.45 1.77
CA GLN A 186 17.67 20.46 0.70
C GLN A 186 16.32 19.74 0.70
N PRO A 187 15.71 19.58 -0.49
CA PRO A 187 14.38 19.03 -0.52
C PRO A 187 14.36 17.52 -0.17
N LEU A 188 15.32 16.80 -0.71
CA LEU A 188 15.47 15.36 -0.59
C LEU A 188 16.79 15.10 0.10
N ILE A 189 16.75 14.28 1.15
CA ILE A 189 17.91 14.01 1.98
C ILE A 189 18.13 12.51 2.01
N GLN A 190 19.26 12.10 1.44
CA GLN A 190 19.69 10.71 1.46
C GLN A 190 20.31 10.41 2.82
N LEU A 191 19.68 9.50 3.56
CA LEU A 191 20.19 9.07 4.86
C LEU A 191 21.41 8.16 4.66
N LYS A 192 22.41 8.35 5.50
CA LYS A 192 23.60 7.49 5.54
C LYS A 192 23.33 6.21 6.33
N TYR A 193 22.54 6.31 7.40
CA TYR A 193 22.14 5.20 8.25
C TYR A 193 20.63 4.99 8.23
N MET A 194 20.18 3.75 8.42
CA MET A 194 18.77 3.48 8.63
C MET A 194 18.19 4.29 9.81
N PRO A 195 16.96 4.83 9.69
CA PRO A 195 16.25 5.42 10.82
C PRO A 195 16.16 4.41 11.97
N VAL A 196 16.30 4.90 13.20
CA VAL A 196 16.16 4.06 14.41
C VAL A 196 14.73 3.53 14.51
N CYS A 197 13.76 4.39 14.20
CA CYS A 197 12.35 4.01 14.20
C CYS A 197 11.52 5.04 13.42
N ILE A 198 10.45 4.55 12.78
CA ILE A 198 9.41 5.35 12.15
C ILE A 198 8.13 5.16 12.96
N LEU A 199 7.63 6.26 13.52
CA LEU A 199 6.38 6.25 14.30
C LEU A 199 5.19 6.43 13.36
N VAL A 200 4.31 5.42 13.33
CA VAL A 200 3.10 5.41 12.52
C VAL A 200 1.87 5.43 13.42
N LYS A 201 0.97 6.38 13.18
CA LYS A 201 -0.39 6.36 13.74
C LYS A 201 -1.26 5.52 12.83
N LEU A 202 -1.67 4.35 13.29
CA LEU A 202 -2.55 3.46 12.54
C LEU A 202 -3.97 4.03 12.45
N ASP A 203 -4.61 3.83 11.30
CA ASP A 203 -5.98 4.30 11.04
C ASP A 203 -7.02 3.47 11.82
N HIS A 204 -6.70 2.19 12.06
CA HIS A 204 -7.47 1.28 12.91
C HIS A 204 -6.52 0.52 13.82
N THR A 205 -6.85 0.48 15.11
CA THR A 205 -6.28 -0.41 16.12
C THR A 205 -7.45 -0.89 16.95
N GLN A 206 -7.66 -2.20 17.12
CA GLN A 206 -8.52 -2.63 18.22
C GLN A 206 -7.84 -2.27 19.55
N ALA A 207 -8.62 -1.68 20.45
CA ALA A 207 -8.30 -1.54 21.86
C ALA A 207 -9.28 -2.42 22.64
#